data_AF-A0A7Y4WVU9-F1
#
_entry.id   AF-A0A7Y4WVU9-F1
#
_cell.length_a   1.000
_cell.length_b   1.000
_cell.length_c   1.000
_cell.angle_alpha   90.00
_cell.angle_beta   90.00
_cell.angle_gamma   90.00
#
_symmetry.space_group_name_H-M   'P 1'
#
loop_
_entity.id
_entity.type
_entity.pdbx_description
1 polymer ?
#
loop_
_entity_poly.entity_id
_entity_poly.type
_entity_poly.pdbx_seq_one_letter_code
_entity_poly.pdbx_strand_id
1 'polypeptide(L)'
;SQNSFNDSVLLSPNSSQADRDNLLKGWFNEQLPDLNQDEPEVSRYEIQNALWWVGMTGIDGIRQDTIQYMPRTFIRDWSAAILKQYPKFYMVGEVFEEDSAHTAFFQGGKKGWDGIDTNLPSVFDFNLWRTSQDVFTGKKPASALRDVLKYDGLYPNVNNVTTFTNNHDTDRFMSLPGATLDGAMMHTAFILSTRGIPQLYYGEEIAMTGGHDPDNRKDFPGGFPGDSREAFTTEGRTKEEQQMFEHTKEWIEFRRRSEDVSAGRTYDIFYDNDTYIFVRESGSGSGLLQTLVAINGATGLKELKIANANLRGTLVPSNKFAVAASGRLVSGSLELTLAPNSVSAYLIKRIDTISGIAEN
;
A
#
# COMPACT_ATOMS: atom_id res chain seq x y z
N SER A 1 8.12 29.52 -16.32
CA SER A 1 7.81 28.64 -17.47
C SER A 1 6.87 27.55 -16.98
N GLN A 2 6.12 26.88 -17.85
CA GLN A 2 5.34 25.71 -17.43
C GLN A 2 6.28 24.52 -17.19
N ASN A 3 5.93 23.68 -16.23
CA ASN A 3 6.60 22.42 -15.95
C ASN A 3 6.46 21.46 -17.14
N SER A 4 7.51 20.73 -17.49
CA SER A 4 7.47 19.70 -18.53
C SER A 4 7.08 18.32 -18.03
N PHE A 5 6.98 18.14 -16.70
CA PHE A 5 6.67 16.86 -16.05
C PHE A 5 7.64 15.75 -16.46
N ASN A 6 8.91 16.11 -16.67
CA ASN A 6 9.98 15.14 -16.81
C ASN A 6 10.47 14.71 -15.42
N ASP A 7 9.63 13.95 -14.72
CA ASP A 7 9.80 13.68 -13.29
C ASP A 7 11.09 12.92 -12.95
N SER A 8 11.59 12.11 -13.89
CA SER A 8 12.83 11.32 -13.72
C SER A 8 14.11 12.16 -13.54
N VAL A 9 14.06 13.49 -13.79
CA VAL A 9 15.26 14.33 -13.80
C VAL A 9 15.93 14.43 -12.44
N LEU A 10 15.17 14.34 -11.34
CA LEU A 10 15.74 14.37 -9.98
C LEU A 10 16.35 13.03 -9.58
N LEU A 11 15.81 11.92 -10.08
CA LEU A 11 16.36 10.60 -9.81
C LEU A 11 17.74 10.40 -10.46
N SER A 12 17.95 10.98 -11.64
CA SER A 12 19.20 10.82 -12.40
C SER A 12 20.28 11.83 -11.95
N PRO A 13 21.51 11.40 -11.62
CA PRO A 13 22.64 12.30 -11.36
C PRO A 13 23.13 13.03 -12.62
N ASN A 14 22.74 12.55 -13.81
CA ASN A 14 23.23 13.04 -15.10
C ASN A 14 22.34 14.11 -15.74
N SER A 15 21.19 14.41 -15.14
CA SER A 15 20.25 15.42 -15.67
C SER A 15 20.86 16.82 -15.66
N SER A 16 20.55 17.60 -16.71
CA SER A 16 21.04 18.97 -16.83
C SER A 16 20.43 19.88 -15.75
N GLN A 17 21.11 20.97 -15.41
CA GLN A 17 20.54 21.96 -14.49
C GLN A 17 19.25 22.58 -15.03
N ALA A 18 19.16 22.77 -16.35
CA ALA A 18 17.97 23.33 -16.99
C ALA A 18 16.74 22.42 -16.82
N ASP A 19 16.91 21.10 -16.93
CA ASP A 19 15.81 20.15 -16.73
C ASP A 19 15.37 20.12 -15.26
N ARG A 20 16.34 20.17 -14.32
CA ARG A 20 16.05 20.26 -12.88
C ARG A 20 15.31 21.55 -12.54
N ASP A 21 15.77 22.68 -13.07
CA ASP A 21 15.12 23.98 -12.87
C ASP A 21 13.72 24.00 -13.49
N ASN A 22 13.50 23.35 -14.63
CA ASN A 22 12.16 23.26 -15.19
C ASN A 22 11.22 22.44 -14.31
N LEU A 23 11.68 21.30 -13.76
CA LEU A 23 10.85 20.50 -12.86
C LEU A 23 10.58 21.21 -11.52
N LEU A 24 11.58 21.88 -10.96
CA LEU A 24 11.51 22.46 -9.60
C LEU A 24 10.99 23.91 -9.55
N LYS A 25 10.92 24.60 -10.69
CA LYS A 25 10.52 26.02 -10.77
C LYS A 25 9.44 26.26 -11.84
N GLY A 26 9.09 25.21 -12.58
CA GLY A 26 8.07 25.26 -13.61
C GLY A 26 6.70 25.18 -12.97
N TRP A 27 5.81 26.08 -13.39
CA TRP A 27 4.43 26.10 -12.88
C TRP A 27 3.70 24.84 -13.33
N PHE A 28 2.97 24.21 -12.42
CA PHE A 28 2.17 23.03 -12.72
C PHE A 28 1.17 23.31 -13.85
N ASN A 29 0.48 24.45 -13.76
CA ASN A 29 -0.30 25.01 -14.85
C ASN A 29 -0.37 26.55 -14.73
N GLU A 30 -1.03 27.22 -15.66
CA GLU A 30 -1.12 28.69 -15.69
C GLU A 30 -1.84 29.31 -14.47
N GLN A 31 -2.61 28.51 -13.72
CA GLN A 31 -3.41 28.95 -12.57
C GLN A 31 -2.77 28.62 -11.22
N LEU A 32 -1.66 27.87 -11.22
CA LEU A 32 -0.93 27.45 -10.03
C LEU A 32 0.49 28.04 -10.05
N PRO A 33 0.66 29.30 -9.56
CA PRO A 33 1.98 29.89 -9.39
C PRO A 33 2.88 29.03 -8.53
N ASP A 34 4.07 28.73 -9.05
CA ASP A 34 5.07 27.95 -8.32
C ASP A 34 5.75 28.81 -7.24
N LEU A 35 5.77 28.32 -6.00
CA LEU A 35 6.40 29.00 -4.88
C LEU A 35 7.90 28.70 -4.88
N ASN A 36 8.73 29.73 -4.84
CA ASN A 36 10.19 29.56 -4.84
C ASN A 36 10.71 29.17 -3.44
N GLN A 37 10.78 27.88 -3.11
CA GLN A 37 11.28 27.45 -1.78
C GLN A 37 12.80 27.60 -1.58
N ASP A 38 13.55 27.98 -2.61
CA ASP A 38 14.95 28.42 -2.43
C ASP A 38 15.01 29.82 -1.77
N GLU A 39 13.93 30.61 -1.80
CA GLU A 39 13.83 31.88 -1.09
C GLU A 39 13.56 31.63 0.41
N PRO A 40 14.45 32.08 1.32
CA PRO A 40 14.34 31.76 2.74
C PRO A 40 13.02 32.18 3.39
N GLU A 41 12.42 33.27 2.92
CA GLU A 41 11.14 33.78 3.40
C GLU A 41 9.96 32.88 3.03
N VAL A 42 9.97 32.33 1.81
CA VAL A 42 8.94 31.38 1.33
C VAL A 42 9.07 30.06 2.10
N SER A 43 10.28 29.51 2.17
CA SER A 43 10.56 28.28 2.93
C SER A 43 10.15 28.43 4.40
N ARG A 44 10.52 29.54 5.05
CA ARG A 44 10.12 29.84 6.43
C ARG A 44 8.60 29.90 6.59
N TYR A 45 7.91 30.57 5.68
CA TYR A 45 6.46 30.69 5.70
C TYR A 45 5.79 29.32 5.63
N GLU A 46 6.16 28.48 4.67
CA GLU A 46 5.55 27.15 4.49
C GLU A 46 5.81 26.23 5.68
N ILE A 47 7.05 26.22 6.21
CA ILE A 47 7.40 25.42 7.41
C ILE A 47 6.61 25.90 8.63
N GLN A 48 6.52 27.21 8.87
CA GLN A 48 5.75 27.76 9.98
C GLN A 48 4.25 27.49 9.82
N ASN A 49 3.73 27.56 8.59
CA ASN A 49 2.34 27.23 8.32
C ASN A 49 2.02 25.77 8.65
N ALA A 50 2.87 24.83 8.23
CA ALA A 50 2.71 23.42 8.58
C ALA A 50 2.75 23.21 10.09
N LEU A 51 3.76 23.77 10.79
CA LEU A 51 3.87 23.69 12.25
C LEU A 51 2.65 24.31 12.97
N TRP A 52 2.12 25.41 12.44
CA TRP A 52 0.94 26.08 12.97
C TRP A 52 -0.29 25.18 12.85
N TRP A 53 -0.54 24.59 11.67
CA TRP A 53 -1.67 23.67 11.48
C TRP A 53 -1.58 22.48 12.43
N VAL A 54 -0.40 21.87 12.57
CA VAL A 54 -0.18 20.77 13.53
C VAL A 54 -0.47 21.23 14.95
N GLY A 55 0.09 22.37 15.38
CA GLY A 55 -0.08 22.88 16.74
C GLY A 55 -1.50 23.34 17.07
N MET A 56 -2.23 23.85 16.09
CA MET A 56 -3.59 24.38 16.27
C MET A 56 -4.66 23.30 16.25
N THR A 57 -4.50 22.27 15.43
CA THR A 57 -5.54 21.26 15.21
C THR A 57 -5.26 19.95 15.93
N GLY A 58 -3.99 19.65 16.22
CA GLY A 58 -3.59 18.37 16.78
C GLY A 58 -3.74 17.19 15.82
N ILE A 59 -3.74 17.42 14.50
CA ILE A 59 -3.67 16.35 13.50
C ILE A 59 -2.48 15.42 13.76
N ASP A 60 -2.57 14.16 13.34
CA ASP A 60 -1.53 13.14 13.56
C ASP A 60 -0.52 13.03 12.40
N GLY A 61 -0.85 13.62 11.26
CA GLY A 61 0.02 13.58 10.10
C GLY A 61 -0.36 14.51 8.95
N ILE A 62 0.54 14.61 7.96
CA ILE A 62 0.35 15.38 6.73
C ILE A 62 0.56 14.47 5.51
N ARG A 63 -0.40 14.50 4.58
CA ARG A 63 -0.18 14.08 3.18
C ARG A 63 0.31 15.30 2.42
N GLN A 64 1.56 15.30 2.00
CA GLN A 64 2.16 16.38 1.24
C GLN A 64 1.95 16.13 -0.24
N ASP A 65 1.13 16.99 -0.84
CA ASP A 65 0.87 17.06 -2.28
C ASP A 65 2.14 17.36 -3.06
N THR A 66 2.23 16.83 -4.29
CA THR A 66 3.20 17.27 -5.32
C THR A 66 4.66 17.36 -4.84
N ILE A 67 5.07 16.48 -3.91
CA ILE A 67 6.36 16.62 -3.22
C ILE A 67 7.57 16.48 -4.16
N GLN A 68 7.40 15.79 -5.29
CA GLN A 68 8.45 15.59 -6.28
C GLN A 68 8.84 16.87 -7.03
N TYR A 69 8.01 17.91 -6.98
CA TYR A 69 8.27 19.21 -7.59
C TYR A 69 8.95 20.19 -6.62
N MET A 70 9.18 19.79 -5.37
CA MET A 70 9.84 20.62 -4.36
C MET A 70 11.35 20.34 -4.31
N PRO A 71 12.20 21.36 -4.07
CA PRO A 71 13.61 21.14 -3.82
C PRO A 71 13.82 20.15 -2.66
N ARG A 72 14.63 19.11 -2.85
CA ARG A 72 14.90 18.12 -1.79
C ARG A 72 15.51 18.73 -0.53
N THR A 73 16.23 19.85 -0.66
CA THR A 73 16.72 20.67 0.46
C THR A 73 15.58 21.24 1.29
N PHE A 74 14.52 21.73 0.65
CA PHE A 74 13.31 22.18 1.32
C PHE A 74 12.58 21.03 2.00
N ILE A 75 12.40 19.88 1.32
CA ILE A 75 11.77 18.69 1.91
C ILE A 75 12.50 18.24 3.19
N ARG A 76 13.86 18.25 3.15
CA ARG A 76 14.70 17.97 4.33
C ARG A 76 14.39 18.92 5.47
N ASP A 77 14.39 20.22 5.22
CA ASP A 77 14.25 21.24 6.26
C ASP A 77 12.82 21.26 6.83
N TRP A 78 11.82 21.09 5.98
CA TRP A 78 10.41 20.93 6.36
C TRP A 78 10.19 19.70 7.23
N SER A 79 10.66 18.53 6.77
CA SER A 79 10.52 17.27 7.53
C SER A 79 11.26 17.35 8.86
N ALA A 80 12.49 17.89 8.87
CA ALA A 80 13.30 18.04 10.08
C ALA A 80 12.66 19.00 11.09
N ALA A 81 12.08 20.11 10.64
CA ALA A 81 11.41 21.07 11.51
C ALA A 81 10.18 20.46 12.19
N ILE A 82 9.34 19.74 11.44
CA ILE A 82 8.15 19.07 11.98
C ILE A 82 8.54 17.96 12.94
N LEU A 83 9.46 17.07 12.56
CA LEU A 83 9.89 15.94 13.41
C LEU A 83 10.66 16.40 14.65
N LYS A 84 11.33 17.56 14.61
CA LYS A 84 11.93 18.15 15.81
C LYS A 84 10.89 18.54 16.84
N GLN A 85 9.77 19.12 16.39
CA GLN A 85 8.69 19.55 17.28
C GLN A 85 7.77 18.38 17.68
N TYR A 86 7.55 17.45 16.75
CA TYR A 86 6.63 16.32 16.88
C TYR A 86 7.32 15.02 16.42
N PRO A 87 8.14 14.37 17.27
CA PRO A 87 9.01 13.25 16.86
C PRO A 87 8.31 11.98 16.37
N LYS A 88 7.00 11.85 16.62
CA LYS A 88 6.18 10.70 16.17
C LYS A 88 5.21 11.07 15.04
N PHE A 89 5.32 12.29 14.50
CA PHE A 89 4.40 12.80 13.50
C PHE A 89 4.54 12.06 12.18
N TYR A 90 3.42 11.69 11.57
CA TYR A 90 3.42 10.97 10.31
C TYR A 90 3.42 11.95 9.13
N MET A 91 4.29 11.75 8.15
CA MET A 91 4.21 12.52 6.90
C MET A 91 4.41 11.57 5.73
N VAL A 92 3.52 11.68 4.74
CA VAL A 92 3.58 10.94 3.49
C VAL A 92 3.66 11.93 2.32
N GLY A 93 4.69 11.82 1.51
CA GLY A 93 4.83 12.60 0.29
C GLY A 93 4.25 11.89 -0.92
N GLU A 94 3.53 12.64 -1.75
CA GLU A 94 3.11 12.18 -3.07
C GLU A 94 4.23 12.38 -4.10
N VAL A 95 4.87 11.27 -4.43
CA VAL A 95 5.73 11.11 -5.61
C VAL A 95 4.94 10.24 -6.57
N PHE A 96 4.22 10.86 -7.51
CA PHE A 96 3.28 10.19 -8.42
C PHE A 96 4.04 9.48 -9.53
N GLU A 97 4.72 8.40 -9.17
CA GLU A 97 5.63 7.68 -10.06
C GLU A 97 5.47 6.18 -9.89
N GLU A 98 5.15 5.50 -11.00
CA GLU A 98 5.05 4.04 -11.06
C GLU A 98 6.43 3.35 -11.09
N ASP A 99 7.43 3.94 -10.41
CA ASP A 99 8.79 3.44 -10.25
C ASP A 99 9.20 3.42 -8.77
N SER A 100 9.51 2.21 -8.27
CA SER A 100 9.95 2.01 -6.89
C SER A 100 11.28 2.69 -6.59
N ALA A 101 12.19 2.80 -7.56
CA ALA A 101 13.46 3.49 -7.36
C ALA A 101 13.23 5.00 -7.19
N HIS A 102 12.29 5.55 -7.96
CA HIS A 102 11.93 6.96 -7.88
C HIS A 102 11.28 7.30 -6.53
N THR A 103 10.21 6.59 -6.15
CA THR A 103 9.56 6.83 -4.86
C THR A 103 10.51 6.58 -3.67
N ALA A 104 11.33 5.53 -3.70
CA ALA A 104 12.31 5.24 -2.65
C ALA A 104 13.45 6.28 -2.55
N PHE A 105 13.69 7.06 -3.61
CA PHE A 105 14.66 8.14 -3.57
C PHE A 105 14.22 9.26 -2.61
N PHE A 106 12.91 9.47 -2.45
CA PHE A 106 12.33 10.53 -1.61
C PHE A 106 12.08 10.12 -0.15
N GLN A 107 12.03 8.82 0.18
CA GLN A 107 11.94 8.40 1.58
C GLN A 107 13.24 8.73 2.32
N GLY A 108 13.11 9.36 3.49
CA GLY A 108 14.23 9.72 4.35
C GLY A 108 14.84 8.52 5.08
N GLY A 109 15.95 8.76 5.76
CA GLY A 109 16.74 7.73 6.46
C GLY A 109 17.94 7.24 5.65
N LYS A 110 18.14 7.77 4.43
CA LYS A 110 19.37 7.62 3.65
C LYS A 110 19.60 8.86 2.79
N LYS A 111 20.87 9.14 2.49
CA LYS A 111 21.23 10.17 1.51
C LYS A 111 21.06 9.65 0.08
N GLY A 112 20.52 10.49 -0.79
CA GLY A 112 20.53 10.29 -2.23
C GLY A 112 21.92 10.48 -2.86
N TRP A 113 22.01 10.31 -4.18
CA TRP A 113 23.23 10.63 -4.95
C TRP A 113 23.59 12.12 -4.84
N ASP A 114 22.59 12.97 -4.57
CA ASP A 114 22.70 14.41 -4.32
C ASP A 114 23.22 14.74 -2.90
N GLY A 115 23.44 13.72 -2.06
CA GLY A 115 23.91 13.89 -0.69
C GLY A 115 22.82 14.33 0.31
N ILE A 116 21.54 14.37 -0.11
CA ILE A 116 20.42 14.84 0.70
C ILE A 116 19.63 13.66 1.25
N ASP A 117 19.44 13.65 2.56
CA ASP A 117 18.40 12.86 3.24
C ASP A 117 17.20 13.78 3.46
N THR A 118 16.04 13.42 2.92
CA THR A 118 14.81 14.22 3.01
C THR A 118 14.19 14.19 4.41
N ASN A 119 14.61 13.26 5.29
CA ASN A 119 13.95 12.95 6.56
C ASN A 119 12.44 12.63 6.43
N LEU A 120 11.93 12.44 5.22
CA LEU A 120 10.51 12.19 4.98
C LEU A 120 10.15 10.76 5.44
N PRO A 121 9.22 10.58 6.39
CA PRO A 121 8.88 9.27 6.94
C PRO A 121 8.33 8.28 5.91
N SER A 122 7.48 8.75 4.99
CA SER A 122 6.72 7.91 4.06
C SER A 122 6.56 8.55 2.68
N VAL A 123 6.33 7.68 1.71
CA VAL A 123 5.90 7.99 0.34
C VAL A 123 4.76 7.04 -0.05
N PHE A 124 3.96 7.41 -1.04
CA PHE A 124 2.99 6.48 -1.65
C PHE A 124 3.67 5.45 -2.55
N ASP A 125 3.17 4.21 -2.54
CA ASP A 125 3.66 3.10 -3.37
C ASP A 125 2.87 2.99 -4.69
N PHE A 126 3.03 3.96 -5.58
CA PHE A 126 2.31 3.99 -6.86
C PHE A 126 2.64 2.81 -7.77
N ASN A 127 3.88 2.30 -7.74
CA ASN A 127 4.26 1.11 -8.52
C ASN A 127 3.52 -0.14 -8.04
N LEU A 128 3.44 -0.36 -6.72
CA LEU A 128 2.68 -1.48 -6.18
C LEU A 128 1.19 -1.33 -6.47
N TRP A 129 0.63 -0.13 -6.29
CA TRP A 129 -0.77 0.18 -6.59
C TRP A 129 -1.14 -0.11 -8.06
N ARG A 130 -0.40 0.46 -9.02
CA ARG A 130 -0.68 0.24 -10.45
C ARG A 130 -0.57 -1.23 -10.80
N THR A 131 0.49 -1.88 -10.32
CA THR A 131 0.73 -3.29 -10.61
C THR A 131 -0.33 -4.18 -9.98
N SER A 132 -0.77 -3.92 -8.75
CA SER A 132 -1.85 -4.68 -8.12
C SER A 132 -3.16 -4.51 -8.86
N GLN A 133 -3.51 -3.29 -9.27
CA GLN A 133 -4.69 -3.08 -10.12
C GLN A 133 -4.60 -3.86 -11.44
N ASP A 134 -3.45 -3.81 -12.14
CA ASP A 134 -3.24 -4.55 -13.38
C ASP A 134 -3.34 -6.08 -13.19
N VAL A 135 -2.86 -6.60 -12.06
CA VAL A 135 -2.98 -8.03 -11.73
C VAL A 135 -4.43 -8.42 -11.51
N PHE A 136 -5.16 -7.67 -10.68
CA PHE A 136 -6.53 -8.02 -10.31
C PHE A 136 -7.59 -7.62 -11.35
N THR A 137 -7.18 -6.97 -12.45
CA THR A 137 -7.98 -6.78 -13.67
C THR A 137 -7.59 -7.75 -14.79
N GLY A 138 -6.66 -8.68 -14.54
CA GLY A 138 -6.21 -9.70 -15.50
C GLY A 138 -5.26 -9.19 -16.59
N LYS A 139 -4.71 -7.98 -16.44
CA LYS A 139 -3.77 -7.37 -17.39
C LYS A 139 -2.32 -7.83 -17.18
N LYS A 140 -1.96 -8.23 -15.95
CA LYS A 140 -0.64 -8.77 -15.58
C LYS A 140 -0.77 -10.10 -14.81
N PRO A 141 0.25 -10.98 -14.88
CA PRO A 141 0.28 -12.20 -14.06
C PRO A 141 0.45 -11.89 -12.58
N ALA A 142 -0.01 -12.79 -11.69
CA ALA A 142 0.14 -12.67 -10.24
C ALA A 142 1.61 -12.51 -9.78
N SER A 143 2.56 -13.12 -10.50
CA SER A 143 4.01 -12.95 -10.27
C SER A 143 4.49 -11.50 -10.37
N ALA A 144 3.75 -10.61 -11.05
CA ALA A 144 4.08 -9.19 -11.13
C ALA A 144 4.03 -8.50 -9.75
N LEU A 145 3.20 -8.97 -8.81
CA LEU A 145 3.17 -8.46 -7.44
C LEU A 145 4.52 -8.65 -6.75
N ARG A 146 5.06 -9.86 -6.85
CA ARG A 146 6.39 -10.21 -6.33
C ARG A 146 7.49 -9.41 -7.03
N ASP A 147 7.35 -9.19 -8.34
CA ASP A 147 8.35 -8.45 -9.12
C ASP A 147 8.42 -6.96 -8.77
N VAL A 148 7.37 -6.38 -8.21
CA VAL A 148 7.43 -5.04 -7.60
C VAL A 148 8.01 -5.12 -6.19
N LEU A 149 7.53 -6.05 -5.35
CA LEU A 149 7.96 -6.20 -3.96
C LEU A 149 9.46 -6.52 -3.82
N LYS A 150 10.13 -7.06 -4.85
CA LYS A 150 11.59 -7.24 -4.82
C LYS A 150 12.38 -5.93 -4.64
N TYR A 151 11.79 -4.79 -4.99
CA TYR A 151 12.39 -3.46 -4.82
C TYR A 151 12.22 -2.89 -3.41
N ASP A 152 11.57 -3.61 -2.50
CA ASP A 152 11.41 -3.24 -1.08
C ASP A 152 12.75 -2.89 -0.41
N GLY A 153 13.85 -3.53 -0.83
CA GLY A 153 15.20 -3.25 -0.35
C GLY A 153 15.75 -1.85 -0.70
N LEU A 154 15.08 -1.11 -1.59
CA LEU A 154 15.42 0.29 -1.89
C LEU A 154 14.93 1.23 -0.80
N TYR A 155 13.88 0.90 -0.05
CA TYR A 155 13.29 1.79 0.94
C TYR A 155 14.00 1.68 2.29
N PRO A 156 14.48 2.78 2.90
CA PRO A 156 15.04 2.77 4.25
C PRO A 156 14.11 2.14 5.29
N ASN A 157 12.80 2.42 5.19
CA ASN A 157 11.79 1.78 6.02
C ASN A 157 10.55 1.45 5.19
N VAL A 158 10.58 0.27 4.59
CA VAL A 158 9.51 -0.29 3.76
C VAL A 158 8.16 -0.42 4.49
N ASN A 159 8.17 -0.60 5.82
CA ASN A 159 6.95 -0.71 6.64
C ASN A 159 6.27 0.64 6.88
N ASN A 160 6.96 1.76 6.63
CA ASN A 160 6.38 3.09 6.71
C ASN A 160 5.82 3.60 5.37
N VAL A 161 6.09 2.92 4.26
CA VAL A 161 5.56 3.31 2.94
C VAL A 161 4.03 3.14 2.91
N THR A 162 3.33 4.09 2.29
CA THR A 162 1.87 4.06 2.18
C THR A 162 1.44 3.26 0.96
N THR A 163 0.89 2.07 1.17
CA THR A 163 0.20 1.30 0.12
C THR A 163 -1.24 1.77 0.04
N PHE A 164 -1.91 1.61 -1.10
CA PHE A 164 -3.27 2.11 -1.23
C PHE A 164 -4.07 1.34 -2.28
N THR A 165 -5.40 1.31 -2.10
CA THR A 165 -6.31 0.74 -3.12
C THR A 165 -6.58 1.72 -4.25
N ASN A 166 -6.72 3.00 -3.91
CA ASN A 166 -6.95 4.06 -4.88
C ASN A 166 -6.77 5.43 -4.25
N ASN A 167 -6.88 6.47 -5.06
CA ASN A 167 -6.99 7.85 -4.62
C ASN A 167 -7.98 8.63 -5.51
N HIS A 168 -7.98 9.95 -5.33
CA HIS A 168 -8.87 10.88 -6.01
C HIS A 168 -8.39 11.37 -7.38
N ASP A 169 -7.21 10.95 -7.84
CA ASP A 169 -6.59 11.43 -9.09
C ASP A 169 -6.63 10.39 -10.21
N THR A 170 -7.16 9.21 -9.91
CA THR A 170 -7.18 8.06 -10.81
C THR A 170 -8.58 7.46 -10.91
N ASP A 171 -8.82 6.69 -11.96
CA ASP A 171 -10.08 5.97 -12.14
C ASP A 171 -10.32 5.00 -10.96
N ARG A 172 -11.58 4.85 -10.55
CA ARG A 172 -11.98 3.86 -9.56
C ARG A 172 -11.71 2.45 -10.09
N PHE A 173 -11.34 1.52 -9.20
CA PHE A 173 -10.98 0.16 -9.60
C PHE A 173 -12.06 -0.49 -10.48
N MET A 174 -13.33 -0.32 -10.08
CA MET A 174 -14.49 -0.89 -10.78
C MET A 174 -14.80 -0.26 -12.15
N SER A 175 -14.09 0.82 -12.52
CA SER A 175 -14.17 1.44 -13.84
C SER A 175 -13.03 1.00 -14.78
N LEU A 176 -12.07 0.22 -14.29
CA LEU A 176 -10.97 -0.28 -15.10
C LEU A 176 -11.42 -1.41 -16.04
N PRO A 177 -10.84 -1.52 -17.24
CA PRO A 177 -11.08 -2.65 -18.12
C PRO A 177 -10.72 -3.98 -17.43
N GLY A 178 -11.66 -4.94 -17.42
CA GLY A 178 -11.46 -6.25 -16.78
C GLY A 178 -11.76 -6.27 -15.28
N ALA A 179 -12.19 -5.16 -14.69
CA ALA A 179 -12.57 -5.11 -13.28
C ALA A 179 -13.80 -5.99 -12.99
N THR A 180 -13.72 -6.71 -11.88
CA THR A 180 -14.81 -7.54 -11.33
C THR A 180 -14.88 -7.34 -9.83
N LEU A 181 -16.01 -7.69 -9.21
CA LEU A 181 -16.14 -7.64 -7.75
C LEU A 181 -15.09 -8.53 -7.06
N ASP A 182 -14.88 -9.74 -7.57
CA ASP A 182 -13.83 -10.64 -7.06
C ASP A 182 -12.45 -10.00 -7.19
N GLY A 183 -12.15 -9.35 -8.32
CA GLY A 183 -10.91 -8.58 -8.51
C GLY A 183 -10.74 -7.46 -7.48
N ALA A 184 -11.80 -6.69 -7.21
CA ALA A 184 -11.77 -5.62 -6.21
C ALA A 184 -11.56 -6.16 -4.78
N MET A 185 -12.22 -7.27 -4.46
CA MET A 185 -12.04 -7.99 -3.20
C MET A 185 -10.61 -8.52 -3.06
N MET A 186 -10.04 -9.15 -4.09
CA MET A 186 -8.66 -9.62 -4.09
C MET A 186 -7.65 -8.46 -3.95
N HIS A 187 -7.90 -7.36 -4.65
CA HIS A 187 -7.07 -6.15 -4.56
C HIS A 187 -7.05 -5.57 -3.15
N THR A 188 -8.22 -5.39 -2.55
CA THR A 188 -8.36 -4.87 -1.18
C THR A 188 -7.72 -5.81 -0.15
N ALA A 189 -7.92 -7.12 -0.31
CA ALA A 189 -7.29 -8.14 0.52
C ALA A 189 -5.75 -8.08 0.43
N PHE A 190 -5.20 -7.92 -0.76
CA PHE A 190 -3.76 -7.80 -0.97
C PHE A 190 -3.20 -6.53 -0.31
N ILE A 191 -3.81 -5.36 -0.53
CA ILE A 191 -3.36 -4.10 0.08
C ILE A 191 -3.43 -4.16 1.62
N LEU A 192 -4.46 -4.80 2.19
CA LEU A 192 -4.60 -4.95 3.64
C LEU A 192 -3.70 -6.04 4.25
N SER A 193 -3.11 -6.91 3.43
CA SER A 193 -2.27 -8.02 3.90
C SER A 193 -0.78 -7.90 3.54
N THR A 194 -0.42 -7.00 2.63
CA THR A 194 0.97 -6.66 2.29
C THR A 194 1.59 -5.71 3.32
N ARG A 195 2.90 -5.46 3.19
CA ARG A 195 3.66 -4.56 4.07
C ARG A 195 3.25 -3.09 3.87
N GLY A 196 3.70 -2.22 4.77
CA GLY A 196 3.40 -0.78 4.70
C GLY A 196 2.09 -0.40 5.41
N ILE A 197 1.68 0.85 5.20
CA ILE A 197 0.50 1.46 5.82
C ILE A 197 -0.59 1.56 4.75
N PRO A 198 -1.67 0.75 4.81
CA PRO A 198 -2.71 0.77 3.79
C PRO A 198 -3.61 2.00 3.94
N GLN A 199 -3.84 2.70 2.83
CA GLN A 199 -4.86 3.73 2.66
C GLN A 199 -5.97 3.21 1.73
N LEU A 200 -7.22 3.37 2.17
CA LEU A 200 -8.40 3.04 1.37
C LEU A 200 -9.05 4.34 0.91
N TYR A 201 -9.50 4.39 -0.35
CA TYR A 201 -10.25 5.54 -0.86
C TYR A 201 -11.75 5.31 -0.64
N TYR A 202 -12.45 6.34 -0.17
CA TYR A 202 -13.87 6.22 0.16
C TYR A 202 -14.67 5.72 -1.06
N GLY A 203 -15.61 4.82 -0.83
CA GLY A 203 -16.40 4.19 -1.86
C GLY A 203 -15.82 2.89 -2.43
N GLU A 204 -14.53 2.60 -2.25
CA GLU A 204 -13.96 1.29 -2.64
C GLU A 204 -14.58 0.16 -1.80
N GLU A 205 -14.95 0.42 -0.55
CA GLU A 205 -15.63 -0.52 0.34
C GLU A 205 -17.06 -0.90 -0.11
N ILE A 206 -17.63 -0.15 -1.05
CA ILE A 206 -18.89 -0.49 -1.73
C ILE A 206 -18.69 -0.60 -3.24
N ALA A 207 -17.46 -0.78 -3.73
CA ALA A 207 -17.15 -0.96 -5.14
C ALA A 207 -17.71 0.15 -6.05
N MET A 208 -17.64 1.42 -5.61
CA MET A 208 -18.07 2.57 -6.42
C MET A 208 -17.36 2.61 -7.78
N THR A 209 -18.10 3.01 -8.82
CA THR A 209 -17.56 3.28 -10.16
C THR A 209 -17.31 4.77 -10.36
N GLY A 210 -16.29 5.09 -11.17
CA GLY A 210 -15.86 6.45 -11.46
C GLY A 210 -14.69 6.44 -12.44
N GLY A 211 -14.85 7.04 -13.62
CA GLY A 211 -13.73 7.30 -14.53
C GLY A 211 -12.87 8.48 -14.09
N HIS A 212 -12.23 9.17 -15.02
CA HIS A 212 -11.40 10.35 -14.72
C HIS A 212 -12.15 11.47 -14.00
N ASP A 213 -11.40 12.35 -13.35
CA ASP A 213 -11.90 13.57 -12.69
C ASP A 213 -12.90 14.31 -13.60
N PRO A 214 -14.14 14.61 -13.12
CA PRO A 214 -14.63 14.50 -11.74
C PRO A 214 -15.36 13.19 -11.37
N ASP A 215 -15.43 12.21 -12.28
CA ASP A 215 -16.26 11.02 -12.09
C ASP A 215 -15.74 10.08 -10.98
N ASN A 216 -14.45 10.13 -10.66
CA ASN A 216 -13.83 9.42 -9.54
C ASN A 216 -14.10 10.06 -8.16
N ARG A 217 -14.71 11.25 -8.11
CA ARG A 217 -14.96 12.05 -6.88
C ARG A 217 -16.46 12.23 -6.58
N LYS A 218 -17.30 11.30 -7.04
CA LYS A 218 -18.75 11.29 -6.74
C LYS A 218 -19.03 11.32 -5.25
N ASP A 219 -20.11 11.99 -4.89
CA ASP A 219 -20.64 11.97 -3.52
C ASP A 219 -20.86 10.53 -3.04
N PHE A 220 -20.52 10.27 -1.78
CA PHE A 220 -20.81 8.99 -1.18
C PHE A 220 -22.33 8.84 -1.02
N PRO A 221 -22.95 7.72 -1.44
CA PRO A 221 -24.40 7.57 -1.38
C PRO A 221 -24.95 7.59 0.05
N GLY A 222 -25.78 8.58 0.36
CA GLY A 222 -26.31 8.84 1.70
C GLY A 222 -25.61 10.01 2.40
N GLY A 223 -24.56 10.57 1.79
CA GLY A 223 -23.79 11.68 2.33
C GLY A 223 -24.55 13.01 2.35
N PHE A 224 -25.61 13.14 1.55
CA PHE A 224 -26.37 14.38 1.41
C PHE A 224 -27.87 14.23 1.70
N PRO A 225 -28.50 15.25 2.31
CA PRO A 225 -29.95 15.29 2.46
C PRO A 225 -30.66 15.17 1.11
N GLY A 226 -31.57 14.21 0.99
CA GLY A 226 -32.32 13.96 -0.23
C GLY A 226 -31.74 12.87 -1.13
N ASP A 227 -30.61 12.26 -0.75
CA ASP A 227 -30.10 11.07 -1.43
C ASP A 227 -31.16 9.96 -1.45
N SER A 228 -31.30 9.31 -2.60
CA SER A 228 -32.29 8.25 -2.82
C SER A 228 -31.93 6.92 -2.13
N ARG A 229 -30.69 6.81 -1.64
CA ARG A 229 -30.17 5.63 -0.94
C ARG A 229 -29.13 6.03 0.12
N GLU A 230 -29.00 5.23 1.17
CA GLU A 230 -28.07 5.46 2.28
C GLU A 230 -27.12 4.29 2.47
N ALA A 231 -25.96 4.33 1.81
CA ALA A 231 -24.97 3.24 1.83
C ALA A 231 -24.23 3.10 3.16
N PHE A 232 -24.48 3.99 4.14
CA PHE A 232 -24.03 3.84 5.52
C PHE A 232 -24.73 2.68 6.27
N THR A 233 -25.93 2.29 5.83
CA THR A 233 -26.72 1.21 6.45
C THR A 233 -26.60 -0.09 5.66
N THR A 234 -26.86 -1.23 6.29
CA THR A 234 -26.91 -2.54 5.59
C THR A 234 -28.05 -2.57 4.58
N GLU A 235 -29.18 -1.97 4.93
CA GLU A 235 -30.40 -1.95 4.14
C GLU A 235 -30.30 -1.05 2.90
N GLY A 236 -29.48 0.01 2.97
CA GLY A 236 -29.24 0.94 1.85
C GLY A 236 -28.14 0.52 0.89
N ARG A 237 -27.45 -0.61 1.15
CA ARG A 237 -26.45 -1.21 0.27
C ARG A 237 -27.07 -2.28 -0.62
N THR A 238 -26.63 -2.37 -1.87
CA THR A 238 -26.95 -3.52 -2.73
C THR A 238 -26.29 -4.79 -2.19
N LYS A 239 -26.63 -5.94 -2.77
CA LYS A 239 -26.01 -7.22 -2.39
C LYS A 239 -24.49 -7.21 -2.66
N GLU A 240 -24.04 -6.72 -3.81
CA GLU A 240 -22.60 -6.63 -4.11
C GLU A 240 -21.89 -5.63 -3.20
N GLU A 241 -22.51 -4.48 -2.92
CA GLU A 241 -21.94 -3.47 -2.02
C GLU A 241 -21.79 -4.00 -0.60
N GLN A 242 -22.80 -4.71 -0.09
CA GLN A 242 -22.75 -5.35 1.22
C GLN A 242 -21.66 -6.44 1.27
N GLN A 243 -21.46 -7.18 0.17
CA GLN A 243 -20.40 -8.18 0.07
C GLN A 243 -19.01 -7.52 0.12
N MET A 244 -18.78 -6.47 -0.66
CA MET A 244 -17.51 -5.73 -0.67
C MET A 244 -17.23 -5.11 0.71
N PHE A 245 -18.26 -4.55 1.35
CA PHE A 245 -18.12 -3.89 2.63
C PHE A 245 -17.72 -4.87 3.73
N GLU A 246 -18.42 -6.01 3.83
CA GLU A 246 -18.10 -7.01 4.86
C GLU A 246 -16.71 -7.60 4.61
N HIS A 247 -16.35 -7.88 3.35
CA HIS A 247 -15.00 -8.32 3.00
C HIS A 247 -13.92 -7.31 3.43
N THR A 248 -14.12 -6.03 3.11
CA THR A 248 -13.18 -4.96 3.46
C THR A 248 -13.06 -4.83 4.98
N LYS A 249 -14.19 -4.80 5.69
CA LYS A 249 -14.25 -4.73 7.15
C LYS A 249 -13.50 -5.90 7.80
N GLU A 250 -13.71 -7.11 7.31
CA GLU A 250 -13.06 -8.31 7.83
C GLU A 250 -11.55 -8.27 7.67
N TRP A 251 -11.04 -7.83 6.51
CA TRP A 251 -9.59 -7.69 6.30
C TRP A 251 -8.98 -6.59 7.17
N ILE A 252 -9.69 -5.48 7.41
CA ILE A 252 -9.27 -4.45 8.36
C ILE A 252 -9.19 -5.03 9.77
N GLU A 253 -10.22 -5.74 10.21
CA GLU A 253 -10.25 -6.38 11.53
C GLU A 253 -9.14 -7.43 11.68
N PHE A 254 -8.87 -8.21 10.63
CA PHE A 254 -7.76 -9.16 10.58
C PHE A 254 -6.42 -8.46 10.68
N ARG A 255 -6.16 -7.43 9.88
CA ARG A 255 -4.91 -6.67 9.94
C ARG A 255 -4.68 -6.06 11.33
N ARG A 256 -5.73 -5.52 11.95
CA ARG A 256 -5.65 -4.86 13.27
C ARG A 256 -5.21 -5.80 14.40
N ARG A 257 -5.56 -7.09 14.31
CA ARG A 257 -5.24 -8.10 15.34
C ARG A 257 -3.99 -8.94 15.02
N SER A 258 -3.40 -8.76 13.84
CA SER A 258 -2.28 -9.56 13.35
C SER A 258 -1.03 -8.70 13.26
N GLU A 259 -0.18 -8.77 14.29
CA GLU A 259 1.05 -7.97 14.38
C GLU A 259 2.00 -8.23 13.19
N ASP A 260 2.16 -9.49 12.82
CA ASP A 260 2.90 -9.96 11.65
C ASP A 260 2.39 -9.34 10.35
N VAL A 261 1.07 -9.25 10.16
CA VAL A 261 0.50 -8.57 8.99
C VAL A 261 0.69 -7.05 9.09
N SER A 262 0.58 -6.47 10.27
CA SER A 262 0.65 -5.02 10.44
C SER A 262 2.07 -4.43 10.34
N ALA A 263 3.09 -5.19 10.75
CA ALA A 263 4.48 -4.72 10.91
C ALA A 263 5.55 -5.76 10.55
N GLY A 264 5.17 -7.00 10.24
CA GLY A 264 6.09 -8.08 9.95
C GLY A 264 6.73 -8.00 8.57
N ARG A 265 7.80 -8.78 8.39
CA ARG A 265 8.51 -8.94 7.12
C ARG A 265 7.74 -9.84 6.16
N THR A 266 7.90 -9.62 4.87
CA THR A 266 7.32 -10.45 3.81
C THR A 266 8.33 -11.49 3.33
N TYR A 267 7.88 -12.74 3.20
CA TYR A 267 8.64 -13.86 2.66
C TYR A 267 7.87 -14.49 1.50
N ASP A 268 8.44 -14.46 0.29
CA ASP A 268 7.87 -15.14 -0.87
C ASP A 268 7.93 -16.66 -0.66
N ILE A 269 6.80 -17.34 -0.87
CA ILE A 269 6.72 -18.81 -0.77
C ILE A 269 6.57 -19.44 -2.16
N PHE A 270 5.68 -18.89 -2.99
CA PHE A 270 5.43 -19.40 -4.34
C PHE A 270 4.81 -18.32 -5.21
N TYR A 271 5.16 -18.30 -6.49
CA TYR A 271 4.54 -17.44 -7.48
C TYR A 271 4.58 -18.05 -8.87
N ASP A 272 3.51 -17.85 -9.63
CA ASP A 272 3.42 -18.15 -11.06
C ASP A 272 2.49 -17.14 -11.75
N ASN A 273 1.93 -17.49 -12.90
CA ASN A 273 1.06 -16.58 -13.65
C ASN A 273 -0.24 -16.23 -12.93
N ASP A 274 -0.78 -17.12 -12.10
CA ASP A 274 -2.10 -16.96 -11.50
C ASP A 274 -2.05 -16.92 -9.96
N THR A 275 -0.92 -17.31 -9.37
CA THR A 275 -0.80 -17.46 -7.92
C THR A 275 0.35 -16.66 -7.37
N TYR A 276 0.09 -16.02 -6.22
CA TYR A 276 1.14 -15.50 -5.35
C TYR A 276 0.85 -15.92 -3.91
N ILE A 277 1.84 -16.55 -3.26
CA ILE A 277 1.78 -16.98 -1.87
C ILE A 277 2.97 -16.38 -1.15
N PHE A 278 2.69 -15.68 -0.06
CA PHE A 278 3.70 -15.08 0.81
C PHE A 278 3.37 -15.30 2.28
N VAL A 279 4.37 -15.16 3.14
CA VAL A 279 4.22 -15.16 4.59
C VAL A 279 4.57 -13.78 5.12
N ARG A 280 3.76 -13.30 6.05
CA ARG A 280 4.06 -12.18 6.93
C ARG A 280 4.56 -12.72 8.25
N GLU A 281 5.69 -12.24 8.73
CA GLU A 281 6.34 -12.75 9.95
C GLU A 281 6.82 -11.63 10.87
N SER A 282 6.53 -11.73 12.16
CA SER A 282 7.07 -10.85 13.20
C SER A 282 7.51 -11.66 14.44
N GLY A 283 8.32 -11.03 15.29
CA GLY A 283 8.84 -11.66 16.50
C GLY A 283 9.95 -12.68 16.24
N SER A 284 10.27 -13.48 17.27
CA SER A 284 11.27 -14.55 17.19
C SER A 284 11.08 -15.57 18.30
N GLY A 285 11.70 -16.75 18.17
CA GLY A 285 11.65 -17.78 19.20
C GLY A 285 10.22 -18.22 19.54
N SER A 286 9.85 -18.14 20.81
CA SER A 286 8.49 -18.45 21.29
C SER A 286 7.46 -17.37 20.93
N GLY A 287 7.89 -16.14 20.60
CA GLY A 287 7.02 -15.04 20.19
C GLY A 287 6.92 -14.86 18.67
N LEU A 288 7.30 -15.88 17.89
CA LEU A 288 7.20 -15.85 16.43
C LEU A 288 5.73 -15.92 15.99
N LEU A 289 5.28 -14.92 15.24
CA LEU A 289 3.97 -14.86 14.60
C LEU A 289 4.14 -14.97 13.09
N GLN A 290 3.31 -15.79 12.46
CA GLN A 290 3.34 -16.03 11.02
C GLN A 290 1.93 -16.14 10.44
N THR A 291 1.69 -15.42 9.35
CA THR A 291 0.47 -15.48 8.54
C THR A 291 0.86 -15.78 7.12
N LEU A 292 0.36 -16.88 6.58
CA LEU A 292 0.44 -17.19 5.16
C LEU A 292 -0.76 -16.57 4.44
N VAL A 293 -0.49 -15.83 3.37
CA VAL A 293 -1.50 -15.28 2.45
C VAL A 293 -1.33 -15.97 1.11
N ALA A 294 -2.42 -16.50 0.56
CA ALA A 294 -2.44 -17.20 -0.72
C ALA A 294 -3.47 -16.56 -1.65
N ILE A 295 -3.03 -16.14 -2.83
CA ILE A 295 -3.83 -15.51 -3.87
C ILE A 295 -3.94 -16.49 -5.04
N ASN A 296 -5.15 -16.71 -5.54
CA ASN A 296 -5.41 -17.44 -6.78
C ASN A 296 -6.29 -16.59 -7.71
N GLY A 297 -5.67 -16.00 -8.72
CA GLY A 297 -6.35 -15.25 -9.79
C GLY A 297 -6.82 -16.12 -10.96
N ALA A 298 -6.67 -17.45 -10.90
CA ALA A 298 -7.21 -18.33 -11.92
C ALA A 298 -8.74 -18.44 -11.80
N THR A 299 -9.40 -18.65 -12.93
CA THR A 299 -10.85 -18.95 -12.98
C THR A 299 -11.19 -20.37 -12.52
N GLY A 300 -10.17 -21.22 -12.30
CA GLY A 300 -10.30 -22.58 -11.81
C GLY A 300 -9.77 -22.77 -10.39
N LEU A 301 -10.22 -23.85 -9.75
CA LEU A 301 -9.63 -24.35 -8.52
C LEU A 301 -8.18 -24.77 -8.78
N LYS A 302 -7.28 -24.44 -7.84
CA LYS A 302 -5.85 -24.74 -7.96
C LYS A 302 -5.37 -25.58 -6.78
N GLU A 303 -4.75 -26.71 -7.10
CA GLU A 303 -4.08 -27.56 -6.11
C GLU A 303 -2.57 -27.38 -6.24
N LEU A 304 -1.92 -27.04 -5.12
CA LEU A 304 -0.50 -26.74 -5.07
C LEU A 304 0.19 -27.62 -4.04
N LYS A 305 1.36 -28.14 -4.42
CA LYS A 305 2.29 -28.80 -3.52
C LYS A 305 3.66 -28.14 -3.66
N ILE A 306 4.02 -27.34 -2.67
CA ILE A 306 5.26 -26.57 -2.64
C ILE A 306 6.23 -27.30 -1.71
N ALA A 307 7.22 -27.97 -2.31
CA ALA A 307 8.29 -28.61 -1.56
C ALA A 307 9.20 -27.54 -0.92
N ASN A 308 9.75 -27.84 0.26
CA ASN A 308 10.69 -26.96 0.97
C ASN A 308 10.17 -25.54 1.20
N ALA A 309 8.89 -25.38 1.53
CA ALA A 309 8.32 -24.09 1.93
C ALA A 309 9.01 -23.50 3.19
N ASN A 310 9.80 -24.33 3.91
CA ASN A 310 10.52 -23.98 5.13
C ASN A 310 9.61 -23.45 6.27
N LEU A 311 8.31 -23.73 6.19
CA LEU A 311 7.32 -23.43 7.22
C LEU A 311 7.19 -24.60 8.19
N ARG A 312 7.02 -24.31 9.48
CA ARG A 312 6.84 -25.32 10.53
C ARG A 312 5.64 -24.98 11.40
N GLY A 313 4.68 -25.89 11.49
CA GLY A 313 3.50 -25.71 12.33
C GLY A 313 2.26 -26.33 11.72
N THR A 314 1.11 -25.87 12.17
CA THR A 314 -0.21 -26.20 11.64
C THR A 314 -0.83 -24.94 11.06
N LEU A 315 -1.34 -25.04 9.84
CA LEU A 315 -2.13 -23.98 9.23
C LEU A 315 -3.50 -23.95 9.89
N VAL A 316 -3.85 -22.82 10.48
CA VAL A 316 -5.17 -22.55 11.02
C VAL A 316 -5.82 -21.51 10.11
N PRO A 317 -6.90 -21.86 9.40
CA PRO A 317 -7.63 -20.89 8.59
C PRO A 317 -8.06 -19.71 9.46
N SER A 318 -7.79 -18.49 9.00
CA SER A 318 -8.51 -17.34 9.53
C SER A 318 -9.93 -17.43 8.94
N ASN A 319 -10.81 -18.02 9.73
CA ASN A 319 -12.14 -18.58 9.48
C ASN A 319 -13.12 -17.87 8.52
N LYS A 320 -12.83 -16.70 7.95
CA LYS A 320 -13.72 -16.01 7.01
C LYS A 320 -13.21 -15.92 5.56
N PHE A 321 -11.91 -16.08 5.32
CA PHE A 321 -11.30 -15.95 3.97
C PHE A 321 -11.00 -17.30 3.28
N ALA A 322 -11.36 -18.40 3.92
CA ALA A 322 -11.04 -19.76 3.49
C ALA A 322 -12.25 -20.46 2.83
N VAL A 323 -12.94 -19.79 1.92
CA VAL A 323 -14.00 -20.45 1.15
C VAL A 323 -13.35 -21.52 0.27
N ALA A 324 -13.65 -22.79 0.56
CA ALA A 324 -13.14 -23.97 -0.15
C ALA A 324 -11.62 -24.14 -0.18
N ALA A 325 -10.88 -23.44 0.68
CA ALA A 325 -9.44 -23.52 0.72
C ALA A 325 -8.98 -24.46 1.85
N SER A 326 -8.30 -25.55 1.48
CA SER A 326 -7.69 -26.48 2.43
C SER A 326 -6.18 -26.28 2.42
N GLY A 327 -5.55 -26.26 3.59
CA GLY A 327 -4.12 -26.05 3.69
C GLY A 327 -3.52 -26.92 4.78
N ARG A 328 -2.42 -27.62 4.46
CA ARG A 328 -1.65 -28.37 5.44
C ARG A 328 -0.15 -28.29 5.18
N LEU A 329 0.60 -28.38 6.27
CA LEU A 329 2.05 -28.56 6.24
C LEU A 329 2.35 -30.05 6.49
N VAL A 330 2.98 -30.71 5.53
CA VAL A 330 3.33 -32.14 5.60
C VAL A 330 4.82 -32.28 5.30
N SER A 331 5.60 -32.68 6.32
CA SER A 331 7.04 -32.94 6.18
C SER A 331 7.81 -31.80 5.49
N GLY A 332 7.51 -30.54 5.84
CA GLY A 332 8.15 -29.35 5.26
C GLY A 332 7.62 -28.94 3.87
N SER A 333 6.64 -29.68 3.32
CA SER A 333 5.89 -29.28 2.13
C SER A 333 4.60 -28.56 2.52
N LEU A 334 4.25 -27.53 1.75
CA LEU A 334 2.98 -26.82 1.85
C LEU A 334 2.04 -27.38 0.77
N GLU A 335 0.91 -27.93 1.20
CA GLU A 335 -0.16 -28.39 0.31
C GLU A 335 -1.38 -27.46 0.48
N LEU A 336 -1.84 -26.88 -0.62
CA LEU A 336 -2.97 -25.94 -0.66
C LEU A 336 -3.96 -26.33 -1.76
N THR A 337 -5.25 -26.19 -1.45
CA THR A 337 -6.33 -26.09 -2.44
C THR A 337 -6.83 -24.65 -2.38
N LEU A 338 -6.88 -23.95 -3.51
CA LEU A 338 -7.31 -22.56 -3.58
C LEU A 338 -8.52 -22.43 -4.50
N ALA A 339 -9.56 -21.75 -4.02
CA ALA A 339 -10.74 -21.43 -4.83
C ALA A 339 -10.38 -20.48 -5.97
N PRO A 340 -11.13 -20.49 -7.09
CA PRO A 340 -10.92 -19.52 -8.16
C PRO A 340 -11.12 -18.08 -7.66
N ASN A 341 -10.38 -17.12 -8.22
CA ASN A 341 -10.46 -15.69 -7.92
C ASN A 341 -10.55 -15.37 -6.41
N SER A 342 -9.63 -15.93 -5.61
CA SER A 342 -9.70 -15.86 -4.15
C SER A 342 -8.40 -15.41 -3.49
N VAL A 343 -8.55 -14.85 -2.28
CA VAL A 343 -7.45 -14.64 -1.33
C VAL A 343 -7.79 -15.31 -0.02
N SER A 344 -6.89 -16.14 0.48
CA SER A 344 -7.02 -16.82 1.77
C SER A 344 -5.86 -16.48 2.70
N ALA A 345 -6.13 -16.39 4.01
CA ALA A 345 -5.12 -16.19 5.04
C ALA A 345 -5.15 -17.30 6.09
N TYR A 346 -3.97 -17.81 6.44
CA TYR A 346 -3.77 -18.89 7.42
C TYR A 346 -2.76 -18.45 8.47
N LEU A 347 -3.14 -18.57 9.75
CA LEU A 347 -2.19 -18.43 10.85
C LEU A 347 -1.34 -19.72 10.92
N ILE A 348 -0.03 -19.59 11.01
CA ILE A 348 0.86 -20.74 11.21
C ILE A 348 1.09 -20.89 12.72
N LYS A 349 0.38 -21.84 13.35
CA LYS A 349 0.59 -22.15 14.76
C LYS A 349 1.72 -23.14 14.91
N ARG A 350 2.75 -22.79 15.69
CA ARG A 350 3.85 -23.72 15.99
C ARG A 350 3.31 -24.95 16.72
N ILE A 351 3.91 -26.09 16.39
CA ILE A 351 3.80 -27.28 17.24
C ILE A 351 4.76 -27.00 18.39
N ASP A 352 4.22 -26.68 19.56
CA ASP A 352 5.02 -26.69 20.78
C ASP A 352 5.58 -28.09 20.92
N THR A 353 6.90 -28.21 20.76
CA THR A 353 7.59 -29.41 21.20
C THR A 353 7.48 -29.35 22.71
N ILE A 354 6.46 -30.02 23.26
CA ILE A 354 6.52 -30.51 24.62
C ILE A 354 7.86 -31.21 24.68
N SER A 355 8.80 -30.63 25.43
CA SER A 355 9.99 -31.32 25.88
C SER A 355 9.49 -32.43 26.78
N GLY A 356 9.06 -33.52 26.15
CA GLY A 356 8.93 -34.81 26.78
C GLY A 356 10.33 -35.19 27.20
N ILE A 357 10.68 -34.80 28.42
CA ILE A 357 11.62 -35.54 29.23
C ILE A 357 10.94 -36.90 29.43
N ALA A 358 11.14 -37.77 28.44
CA ALA A 358 11.01 -39.20 28.62
C ALA A 358 12.26 -39.63 29.40
N GLU A 359 11.98 -40.25 30.53
CA GLU A 359 12.88 -40.79 31.54
C GLU A 359 14.06 -41.58 30.97
N ASN A 360 15.23 -41.37 31.58
CA ASN A 360 15.99 -42.42 32.27
C ASN A 360 16.95 -41.81 33.29
#